data_AF-A0A537YF18-F1
#
_entry.id   AF-A0A537YF18-F1
#
_cell.length_a   1.000
_cell.length_b   1.000
_cell.length_c   1.000
_cell.angle_alpha   90.00
_cell.angle_beta   90.00
_cell.angle_gamma   90.00
#
_symmetry.space_group_name_H-M   'P 1'
#
loop_
_entity.id
_entity.type
_entity.pdbx_description
1 polymer ?
#
loop_
_entity_poly.entity_id
_entity_poly.type
_entity_poly.pdbx_seq_one_letter_code
_entity_poly.pdbx_strand_id
1 'polypeptide(L)'
;MSLQDPQGSEPTPPTGPGTPQRGRSSLLILLAVALVASLAANAALGVKLRHQRTTTGTLEQQIRQLNEQLDLLRSRVGGSGSTDPLGRIAAATATLRALAFTKTVTPELLSPAELSARVAQMFTHDNSRASLDGTAAVLATYGLLPARYDLYGELKTLQSEQVLGFYDDKTKRMVVGAASARNPTPFLQVVLAHEYTHALADQHFGLGLLNKLQKRHEDDAAAAFLALAEGDATFTMSLYRQEVLTASQQQQVVQEAQSLPASAFDAAPVYLKDVLQFPYVEGLAFVTALHDSGGFDLVDQAYRDPPDSTEQIMHPSRYLDTRDAPTPVTLPDVRRALGRGWTSIETGGVGEFDVLELLERGGGQGLSQSEASTAAAGWDGGEYGGYRSRDGVLVATLTAWDSDSQAREAADAFGRWLSIRYAGGSPFDAGSGRGWRSSAGAGEVVQNGSRLLLLLGPSASDVGNARAAFAGF
;
A
#
# COMPACT_ATOMS: atom_id res chain seq x y z
N MET A 1 -19.18 -11.03 -57.79
CA MET A 1 -17.99 -11.77 -57.33
C MET A 1 -17.32 -10.86 -56.32
N SER A 2 -17.53 -11.16 -55.04
CA SER A 2 -17.20 -10.32 -53.88
C SER A 2 -16.09 -11.03 -53.08
N LEU A 3 -15.05 -10.29 -52.67
CA LEU A 3 -13.97 -10.74 -51.77
C LEU A 3 -13.62 -9.52 -50.91
N GLN A 4 -14.16 -9.40 -49.69
CA GLN A 4 -13.71 -9.98 -48.40
C GLN A 4 -12.62 -9.14 -47.70
N ASP A 5 -13.09 -8.34 -46.74
CA ASP A 5 -12.37 -7.79 -45.59
C ASP A 5 -11.97 -8.91 -44.61
N PRO A 6 -10.79 -8.86 -43.95
CA PRO A 6 -10.49 -9.74 -42.84
C PRO A 6 -10.86 -9.11 -41.49
N GLN A 7 -11.85 -9.74 -40.87
CA GLN A 7 -11.93 -10.13 -39.44
C GLN A 7 -12.03 -9.00 -38.39
N GLY A 8 -13.29 -8.73 -38.03
CA GLY A 8 -13.65 -8.10 -36.76
C GLY A 8 -13.42 -9.04 -35.57
N SER A 9 -13.05 -8.42 -34.46
CA SER A 9 -12.93 -8.99 -33.11
C SER A 9 -14.22 -9.70 -32.69
N GLU A 10 -14.11 -10.98 -32.31
CA GLU A 10 -15.19 -11.74 -31.68
C GLU A 10 -15.53 -11.15 -30.29
N PRO A 11 -16.83 -11.04 -29.93
CA PRO A 11 -17.25 -10.65 -28.60
C PRO A 11 -17.03 -11.81 -27.61
N THR A 12 -16.38 -11.51 -26.48
CA THR A 12 -16.25 -12.41 -25.32
C THR A 12 -17.63 -12.91 -24.84
N PRO A 13 -17.78 -14.20 -24.52
CA PRO A 13 -19.05 -14.75 -24.05
C PRO A 13 -19.39 -14.28 -22.63
N PRO A 14 -20.68 -14.22 -22.26
CA PRO A 14 -21.10 -13.79 -20.93
C PRO A 14 -20.64 -14.80 -19.87
N THR A 15 -20.10 -14.27 -18.77
CA THR A 15 -19.70 -15.03 -17.59
C THR A 15 -20.93 -15.67 -16.92
N GLY A 16 -20.86 -16.98 -16.67
CA GLY A 16 -21.88 -17.72 -15.92
C GLY A 16 -21.94 -17.33 -14.44
N PRO A 17 -22.94 -17.83 -13.68
CA PRO A 17 -23.08 -17.47 -12.28
C PRO A 17 -22.02 -18.17 -11.42
N GLY A 18 -21.21 -17.39 -10.68
CA GLY A 18 -20.62 -17.87 -9.42
C GLY A 18 -19.10 -17.98 -9.30
N THR A 19 -18.29 -17.29 -10.12
CA THR A 19 -16.87 -17.08 -9.78
C THR A 19 -16.75 -15.92 -8.79
N PRO A 20 -16.13 -16.10 -7.60
CA PRO A 20 -15.89 -15.00 -6.67
C PRO A 20 -15.15 -13.85 -7.36
N GLN A 21 -15.62 -12.61 -7.19
CA GLN A 21 -14.80 -11.45 -7.49
C GLN A 21 -13.81 -11.27 -6.33
N ARG A 22 -12.53 -11.32 -6.64
CA ARG A 22 -11.43 -11.34 -5.67
C ARG A 22 -10.92 -9.90 -5.54
N GLY A 23 -11.11 -9.28 -4.37
CA GLY A 23 -11.49 -7.87 -4.27
C GLY A 23 -10.44 -6.86 -3.78
N ARG A 24 -9.35 -7.29 -3.13
CA ARG A 24 -8.41 -6.35 -2.47
C ARG A 24 -7.45 -5.62 -3.40
N SER A 25 -7.29 -6.10 -4.63
CA SER A 25 -6.51 -5.45 -5.69
C SER A 25 -6.92 -3.99 -5.91
N SER A 26 -8.17 -3.62 -5.63
CA SER A 26 -8.70 -2.26 -5.80
C SER A 26 -8.13 -1.21 -4.83
N LEU A 27 -7.74 -1.58 -3.61
CA LEU A 27 -7.17 -0.63 -2.64
C LEU A 27 -5.73 -0.25 -2.98
N LEU A 28 -4.96 -1.19 -3.52
CA LEU A 28 -3.55 -1.00 -3.87
C LEU A 28 -3.35 -0.23 -5.20
N ILE A 29 -4.35 -0.19 -6.08
CA ILE A 29 -4.27 0.52 -7.38
C ILE A 29 -4.28 2.05 -7.22
N LEU A 30 -4.61 2.57 -6.04
CA LEU A 30 -4.84 4.02 -5.83
C LEU A 30 -3.57 4.85 -5.60
N LEU A 31 -2.42 4.21 -5.50
CA LEU A 31 -1.34 4.74 -4.68
C LEU A 31 -0.43 5.80 -5.32
N ALA A 32 -0.42 5.99 -6.63
CA ALA A 32 0.60 6.87 -7.22
C ALA A 32 0.30 8.39 -7.11
N VAL A 33 -0.95 8.82 -7.02
CA VAL A 33 -1.27 10.20 -7.49
C VAL A 33 -1.67 11.20 -6.40
N ALA A 34 -2.45 10.78 -5.40
CA ALA A 34 -3.00 11.71 -4.40
C ALA A 34 -2.09 11.92 -3.18
N LEU A 35 -1.26 10.93 -2.85
CA LEU A 35 -0.57 10.91 -1.56
C LEU A 35 0.81 11.55 -1.56
N VAL A 36 1.48 11.63 -2.73
CA VAL A 36 2.81 12.25 -2.86
C VAL A 36 2.78 13.70 -2.36
N ALA A 37 1.71 14.44 -2.60
CA ALA A 37 1.58 15.82 -2.14
C ALA A 37 1.44 15.93 -0.61
N SER A 38 0.58 15.09 0.00
CA SER A 38 0.38 15.03 1.45
C SER A 38 1.60 14.47 2.19
N LEU A 39 2.37 13.56 1.58
CA LEU A 39 3.59 13.00 2.15
C LEU A 39 4.80 13.91 1.94
N ALA A 40 4.92 14.59 0.79
CA ALA A 40 5.92 15.65 0.62
C ALA A 40 5.70 16.75 1.67
N ALA A 41 4.44 17.03 2.05
CA ALA A 41 4.14 17.90 3.19
C ALA A 41 4.64 17.33 4.51
N ASN A 42 4.36 16.06 4.83
CA ASN A 42 4.81 15.43 6.08
C ASN A 42 6.34 15.25 6.17
N ALA A 43 7.00 14.92 5.05
CA ALA A 43 8.45 14.82 4.94
C ALA A 43 9.12 16.20 5.07
N ALA A 44 8.49 17.26 4.54
CA ALA A 44 8.95 18.63 4.70
C ALA A 44 8.77 19.15 6.15
N LEU A 45 7.75 18.67 6.86
CA LEU A 45 7.45 19.01 8.26
C LEU A 45 8.32 18.26 9.29
N GLY A 46 9.12 17.27 8.86
CA GLY A 46 10.04 16.56 9.75
C GLY A 46 9.32 15.72 10.81
N VAL A 47 8.34 14.91 10.41
CA VAL A 47 7.79 13.89 11.32
C VAL A 47 8.93 12.95 11.72
N LYS A 48 9.25 12.96 13.03
CA LYS A 48 10.35 12.22 13.64
C LYS A 48 10.29 10.73 13.31
N LEU A 49 11.10 10.29 12.35
CA LEU A 49 11.58 8.91 12.32
C LEU A 49 12.50 8.73 13.54
N ARG A 50 11.98 8.04 14.56
CA ARG A 50 12.79 7.64 15.72
C ARG A 50 13.69 6.48 15.29
N HIS A 51 14.94 6.78 14.92
CA HIS A 51 16.11 5.99 15.29
C HIS A 51 17.37 6.86 15.28
N GLN A 52 18.24 6.65 16.27
CA GLN A 52 19.37 7.51 16.61
C GLN A 52 20.46 7.51 15.54
N ARG A 53 21.04 8.67 15.24
CA ARG A 53 22.47 8.80 14.93
C ARG A 53 23.06 10.05 15.61
N THR A 54 23.90 9.82 16.61
CA THR A 54 24.88 10.79 17.12
C THR A 54 26.15 10.69 16.27
N THR A 55 26.35 11.63 15.34
CA THR A 55 27.63 12.24 14.85
C THR A 55 27.43 12.82 13.44
N THR A 56 26.58 13.84 13.30
CA THR A 56 26.18 14.39 11.98
C THR A 56 26.54 15.86 11.79
N GLY A 57 26.77 16.62 12.87
CA GLY A 57 26.90 18.09 12.78
C GLY A 57 28.10 18.59 11.95
N THR A 58 29.23 17.90 12.01
CA THR A 58 30.49 18.32 11.33
C THR A 58 30.54 17.90 9.86
N LEU A 59 30.06 16.70 9.52
CA LEU A 59 29.98 16.22 8.13
C LEU A 59 28.93 16.98 7.33
N GLU A 60 27.78 17.30 7.92
CA GLU A 60 26.75 18.12 7.27
C GLU A 60 27.24 19.53 6.95
N GLN A 61 28.07 20.14 7.80
CA GLN A 61 28.67 21.44 7.51
C GLN A 61 29.65 21.36 6.33
N GLN A 62 30.44 20.28 6.23
CA GLN A 62 31.36 20.08 5.13
C GLN A 62 30.64 19.82 3.80
N ILE A 63 29.56 19.03 3.81
CA ILE A 63 28.73 18.78 2.63
C ILE A 63 28.06 20.07 2.15
N ARG A 64 27.52 20.90 3.07
CA ARG A 64 26.96 22.21 2.72
C ARG A 64 27.98 23.12 2.04
N GLN A 65 29.20 23.19 2.57
CA GLN A 65 30.28 23.99 1.97
C GLN A 65 30.71 23.46 0.60
N LEU A 66 30.76 22.14 0.41
CA LEU A 66 31.11 21.55 -0.89
C LEU A 66 30.04 21.84 -1.94
N ASN A 67 28.77 21.77 -1.57
CA ASN A 67 27.64 22.04 -2.48
C ASN A 67 27.58 23.51 -2.90
N GLU A 68 27.84 24.46 -1.99
CA GLU A 68 27.97 25.88 -2.34
C GLU A 68 29.11 26.13 -3.34
N GLN A 69 30.23 25.43 -3.19
CA GLN A 69 31.35 25.51 -4.14
C GLN A 69 31.00 24.91 -5.50
N LEU A 70 30.23 23.82 -5.52
CA LEU A 70 29.77 23.16 -6.74
C LEU A 70 28.78 24.03 -7.52
N ASP A 71 27.91 24.77 -6.84
CA ASP A 71 26.98 25.72 -7.47
C ASP A 71 27.69 26.96 -8.03
N LEU A 72 28.73 27.43 -7.36
CA LEU A 72 29.62 28.46 -7.89
C LEU A 72 30.40 27.99 -9.13
N LEU A 73 30.71 26.70 -9.22
CA LEU A 73 31.34 26.09 -10.40
C LEU A 73 30.33 25.89 -11.54
N ARG A 74 29.13 25.38 -11.25
CA ARG A 74 28.04 25.19 -12.23
C ARG A 74 27.59 26.51 -12.85
N SER A 75 27.49 27.58 -12.06
CA SER A 75 27.18 28.93 -12.55
C SER A 75 28.29 29.54 -13.41
N ARG A 76 29.55 29.13 -13.22
CA ARG A 76 30.71 29.54 -14.05
C ARG A 76 30.85 28.77 -15.35
N VAL A 77 30.30 27.55 -15.42
CA VAL A 77 30.35 26.67 -16.62
C VAL A 77 29.11 26.85 -17.51
N GLY A 78 28.42 27.99 -17.41
CA GLY A 78 27.21 28.28 -18.20
C GLY A 78 27.43 28.12 -19.72
N GLY A 79 26.99 26.98 -20.26
CA GLY A 79 27.03 26.70 -21.69
C GLY A 79 26.66 25.26 -22.06
N SER A 80 25.34 25.00 -22.18
CA SER A 80 24.66 23.91 -22.93
C SER A 80 23.52 23.19 -22.17
N GLY A 81 23.08 23.71 -21.03
CA GLY A 81 21.96 23.12 -20.28
C GLY A 81 20.62 23.30 -21.02
N SER A 82 19.85 22.23 -21.14
CA SER A 82 18.46 22.25 -21.63
C SER A 82 17.66 23.41 -21.01
N THR A 83 16.99 24.21 -21.85
CA THR A 83 16.06 25.26 -21.40
C THR A 83 14.78 24.68 -20.80
N ASP A 84 14.47 23.41 -21.07
CA ASP A 84 13.31 22.69 -20.56
C ASP A 84 13.46 22.35 -19.06
N PRO A 85 12.63 22.93 -18.17
CA PRO A 85 12.65 22.62 -16.74
C PRO A 85 12.40 21.14 -16.44
N LEU A 86 11.52 20.47 -17.19
CA LEU A 86 11.15 19.08 -16.92
C LEU A 86 12.31 18.13 -17.25
N GLY A 87 13.01 18.37 -18.36
CA GLY A 87 14.23 17.64 -18.70
C GLY A 87 15.37 17.83 -17.70
N ARG A 88 15.48 18.99 -17.04
CA ARG A 88 16.47 19.20 -15.97
C ARG A 88 16.15 18.38 -14.71
N ILE A 89 14.88 18.32 -14.31
CA ILE A 89 14.43 17.48 -13.19
C ILE A 89 14.72 16.01 -13.50
N ALA A 90 14.31 15.53 -14.69
CA ALA A 90 14.57 14.17 -15.14
C ALA A 90 16.06 13.80 -15.10
N ALA A 91 16.93 14.66 -15.62
CA ALA A 91 18.38 14.42 -15.64
C ALA A 91 18.98 14.39 -14.23
N ALA A 92 18.54 15.27 -13.33
CA ALA A 92 18.97 15.27 -11.94
C ALA A 92 18.48 14.02 -11.20
N THR A 93 17.21 13.62 -11.37
CA THR A 93 16.67 12.37 -10.82
C THR A 93 17.45 11.15 -11.30
N ALA A 94 17.72 11.04 -12.60
CA ALA A 94 18.54 9.96 -13.17
C ALA A 94 19.95 9.90 -12.57
N THR A 95 20.57 11.07 -12.33
CA THR A 95 21.88 11.17 -11.71
C THR A 95 21.84 10.70 -10.25
N LEU A 96 20.88 11.19 -9.47
CA LEU A 96 20.72 10.83 -8.06
C LEU A 96 20.41 9.35 -7.87
N ARG A 97 19.50 8.80 -8.69
CA ARG A 97 19.10 7.40 -8.65
C ARG A 97 20.14 6.42 -9.23
N ALA A 98 21.24 6.95 -9.77
CA ALA A 98 22.28 6.20 -10.47
C ALA A 98 21.75 5.33 -11.63
N LEU A 99 20.64 5.75 -12.28
CA LEU A 99 20.02 5.04 -13.41
C LEU A 99 19.81 5.99 -14.59
N ALA A 100 20.25 5.59 -15.77
CA ALA A 100 19.99 6.33 -17.00
C ALA A 100 18.65 5.92 -17.62
N PHE A 101 17.89 6.87 -18.17
CA PHE A 101 16.72 6.53 -18.97
C PHE A 101 17.11 5.73 -20.22
N THR A 102 16.47 4.57 -20.42
CA THR A 102 16.60 3.78 -21.65
C THR A 102 15.75 4.34 -22.78
N LYS A 103 14.69 5.07 -22.44
CA LYS A 103 13.81 5.81 -23.37
C LYS A 103 13.51 7.18 -22.81
N THR A 104 13.46 8.19 -23.68
CA THR A 104 13.05 9.54 -23.28
C THR A 104 11.64 9.53 -22.70
N VAL A 105 11.49 10.07 -21.50
CA VAL A 105 10.21 10.30 -20.85
C VAL A 105 9.79 11.73 -21.14
N THR A 106 8.90 11.91 -22.11
CA THR A 106 8.32 13.22 -22.43
C THR A 106 6.93 13.33 -21.79
N PRO A 107 6.74 14.23 -20.82
CA PRO A 107 5.44 14.39 -20.16
C PRO A 107 4.32 14.85 -21.10
N GLU A 108 3.16 14.19 -21.01
CA GLU A 108 1.90 14.67 -21.56
C GLU A 108 1.40 15.82 -20.68
N LEU A 109 1.21 17.00 -21.29
CA LEU A 109 0.76 18.19 -20.57
C LEU A 109 -0.75 18.32 -20.69
N LEU A 110 -1.46 18.20 -19.57
CA LEU A 110 -2.92 18.27 -19.53
C LEU A 110 -3.41 19.53 -18.83
N SER A 111 -4.53 20.09 -19.31
CA SER A 111 -5.28 21.08 -18.53
C SER A 111 -5.81 20.44 -17.24
N PRO A 112 -6.13 21.22 -16.20
CA PRO A 112 -6.70 20.68 -14.97
C PRO A 112 -7.96 19.82 -15.19
N ALA A 113 -8.81 20.20 -16.15
CA ALA A 113 -10.02 19.46 -16.48
C ALA A 113 -9.71 18.10 -17.16
N GLU A 114 -8.76 18.07 -18.09
CA GLU A 114 -8.32 16.84 -18.73
C GLU A 114 -7.61 15.90 -17.75
N LEU A 115 -6.81 16.46 -16.84
CA LEU A 115 -6.11 15.71 -15.80
C LEU A 115 -7.11 15.05 -14.83
N SER A 116 -8.09 15.82 -14.34
CA SER A 116 -9.17 15.30 -13.50
C SER A 116 -9.99 14.22 -14.22
N ALA A 117 -10.31 14.43 -15.50
CA ALA A 117 -11.03 13.43 -16.30
C ALA A 117 -10.22 12.14 -16.51
N ARG A 118 -8.91 12.25 -16.76
CA ARG A 118 -7.99 11.10 -16.92
C ARG A 118 -7.96 10.29 -15.63
N VAL A 119 -7.78 10.93 -14.48
CA VAL A 119 -7.71 10.25 -13.18
C VAL A 119 -9.06 9.59 -12.84
N ALA A 120 -10.18 10.26 -13.09
CA ALA A 120 -11.51 9.67 -12.90
C ALA A 120 -11.75 8.45 -13.82
N GLN A 121 -11.20 8.46 -15.04
CA GLN A 121 -11.27 7.33 -15.96
C GLN A 121 -10.40 6.16 -15.46
N MET A 122 -9.19 6.42 -14.98
CA MET A 122 -8.33 5.40 -14.39
C MET A 122 -9.01 4.72 -13.19
N PHE A 123 -9.62 5.52 -12.30
CA PHE A 123 -10.38 5.00 -11.16
C PHE A 123 -11.46 4.01 -11.62
N THR A 124 -12.30 4.42 -12.58
CA THR A 124 -13.45 3.61 -13.02
C THR A 124 -13.07 2.41 -13.87
N HIS A 125 -11.92 2.44 -14.55
CA HIS A 125 -11.36 1.30 -15.26
C HIS A 125 -10.88 0.22 -14.29
N ASP A 126 -10.22 0.62 -13.21
CA ASP A 126 -9.56 -0.30 -12.29
C ASP A 126 -10.43 -0.74 -11.10
N ASN A 127 -11.51 -0.03 -10.83
CA ASN A 127 -12.38 -0.27 -9.68
C ASN A 127 -13.84 -0.43 -10.09
N SER A 128 -14.48 -1.47 -9.55
CA SER A 128 -15.94 -1.62 -9.64
C SER A 128 -16.59 -1.36 -8.28
N ARG A 129 -17.80 -0.78 -8.33
CA ARG A 129 -18.62 -0.57 -7.13
C ARG A 129 -18.86 -1.86 -6.36
N ALA A 130 -19.18 -2.95 -7.07
CA ALA A 130 -19.44 -4.25 -6.46
C ALA A 130 -18.24 -4.81 -5.71
N SER A 131 -17.02 -4.67 -6.27
CA SER A 131 -15.78 -5.09 -5.61
C SER A 131 -15.53 -4.30 -4.33
N LEU A 132 -15.58 -2.95 -4.41
CA LEU A 132 -15.34 -2.10 -3.24
C LEU A 132 -16.43 -2.21 -2.17
N ASP A 133 -17.67 -2.56 -2.54
CA ASP A 133 -18.73 -2.91 -1.57
C ASP A 133 -18.47 -4.26 -0.87
N GLY A 134 -17.79 -5.19 -1.55
CA GLY A 134 -17.28 -6.43 -0.95
C GLY A 134 -16.22 -6.11 0.10
N THR A 135 -15.18 -5.39 -0.31
CA THR A 135 -14.06 -4.95 0.54
C THR A 135 -14.52 -4.13 1.74
N ALA A 136 -15.40 -3.14 1.53
CA ALA A 136 -15.94 -2.33 2.62
C ALA A 136 -16.66 -3.19 3.67
N ALA A 137 -17.37 -4.24 3.24
CA ALA A 137 -18.10 -5.11 4.15
C ALA A 137 -17.18 -6.05 4.94
N VAL A 138 -16.10 -6.55 4.33
CA VAL A 138 -15.06 -7.31 5.03
C VAL A 138 -14.35 -6.42 6.06
N LEU A 139 -13.88 -5.24 5.66
CA LEU A 139 -13.22 -4.29 6.56
C LEU A 139 -14.13 -3.81 7.69
N ALA A 140 -15.42 -3.62 7.43
CA ALA A 140 -16.39 -3.34 8.49
C ALA A 140 -16.59 -4.53 9.44
N THR A 141 -16.51 -5.77 8.93
CA THR A 141 -16.56 -6.98 9.75
C THR A 141 -15.32 -7.14 10.63
N TYR A 142 -14.14 -6.73 10.15
CA TYR A 142 -12.95 -6.55 10.98
C TYR A 142 -13.05 -5.35 11.93
N GLY A 143 -13.98 -4.42 11.68
CA GLY A 143 -14.13 -3.16 12.42
C GLY A 143 -13.03 -2.14 12.12
N LEU A 144 -12.40 -2.24 10.94
CA LEU A 144 -11.44 -1.28 10.40
C LEU A 144 -12.14 -0.12 9.68
N LEU A 145 -13.38 -0.35 9.21
CA LEU A 145 -14.24 0.69 8.65
C LEU A 145 -15.59 0.73 9.39
N PRO A 146 -16.29 1.89 9.38
CA PRO A 146 -17.68 1.98 9.81
C PRO A 146 -18.59 1.02 9.04
N ALA A 147 -19.69 0.59 9.67
CA ALA A 147 -20.71 -0.19 8.98
C ALA A 147 -21.29 0.61 7.80
N ARG A 148 -21.46 -0.05 6.64
CA ARG A 148 -22.00 0.54 5.40
C ARG A 148 -21.18 1.73 4.86
N TYR A 149 -19.86 1.74 5.09
CA TYR A 149 -18.96 2.76 4.56
C TYR A 149 -18.97 2.83 3.02
N ASP A 150 -19.08 4.02 2.44
CA ASP A 150 -19.05 4.22 0.99
C ASP A 150 -17.61 4.25 0.45
N LEU A 151 -16.93 3.11 0.52
CA LEU A 151 -15.53 3.00 0.13
C LEU A 151 -15.28 3.41 -1.33
N TYR A 152 -16.22 3.10 -2.23
CA TYR A 152 -16.12 3.53 -3.62
C TYR A 152 -16.12 5.06 -3.76
N GLY A 153 -17.04 5.75 -3.09
CA GLY A 153 -17.11 7.21 -3.10
C GLY A 153 -15.88 7.85 -2.46
N GLU A 154 -15.41 7.29 -1.34
CA GLU A 154 -14.21 7.74 -0.64
C GLU A 154 -12.98 7.65 -1.54
N LEU A 155 -12.68 6.46 -2.07
CA LEU A 155 -11.49 6.24 -2.89
C LEU A 155 -11.55 7.03 -4.21
N LYS A 156 -12.74 7.21 -4.79
CA LYS A 156 -12.93 8.08 -5.95
C LYS A 156 -12.55 9.53 -5.63
N THR A 157 -12.96 10.01 -4.45
CA THR A 157 -12.68 11.37 -3.98
C THR A 157 -11.19 11.52 -3.73
N LEU A 158 -10.60 10.60 -2.97
CA LEU A 158 -9.16 10.54 -2.68
C LEU A 158 -8.31 10.53 -3.95
N GLN A 159 -8.63 9.69 -4.93
CA GLN A 159 -7.85 9.65 -6.17
C GLN A 159 -7.98 10.93 -6.99
N SER A 160 -9.14 11.59 -6.92
CA SER A 160 -9.40 12.85 -7.63
C SER A 160 -8.83 14.07 -6.92
N GLU A 161 -8.20 13.90 -5.75
CA GLU A 161 -7.49 14.98 -5.07
C GLU A 161 -6.28 15.46 -5.85
N GLN A 162 -5.86 16.69 -5.57
CA GLN A 162 -4.94 17.53 -6.34
C GLN A 162 -3.75 16.82 -6.98
N VAL A 163 -3.99 16.23 -8.15
CA VAL A 163 -2.99 15.61 -8.99
C VAL A 163 -2.16 16.69 -9.66
N LEU A 164 -0.88 16.80 -9.30
CA LEU A 164 0.04 17.73 -9.96
C LEU A 164 0.76 17.09 -11.16
N GLY A 165 0.95 15.78 -11.09
CA GLY A 165 1.47 14.91 -12.14
C GLY A 165 1.55 13.47 -11.63
N PHE A 166 1.70 12.53 -12.55
CA PHE A 166 1.90 11.11 -12.23
C PHE A 166 2.55 10.37 -13.40
N TYR A 167 3.24 9.28 -13.07
CA TYR A 167 3.63 8.26 -14.02
C TYR A 167 2.62 7.11 -14.06
N ASP A 168 2.20 6.72 -15.25
CA ASP A 168 1.32 5.58 -15.50
C ASP A 168 2.14 4.41 -16.04
N ASP A 169 2.29 3.35 -15.23
CA ASP A 169 3.01 2.13 -15.59
C ASP A 169 2.30 1.29 -16.65
N LYS A 170 0.99 1.46 -16.87
CA LYS A 170 0.23 0.74 -17.91
C LYS A 170 0.43 1.37 -19.27
N THR A 171 0.31 2.70 -19.33
CA THR A 171 0.48 3.44 -20.60
C THR A 171 1.91 3.89 -20.87
N LYS A 172 2.81 3.74 -19.87
CA LYS A 172 4.21 4.16 -19.91
C LYS A 172 4.34 5.67 -20.16
N ARG A 173 3.41 6.45 -19.61
CA ARG A 173 3.31 7.90 -19.81
C ARG A 173 3.49 8.65 -18.50
N MET A 174 4.29 9.70 -18.56
CA MET A 174 4.32 10.74 -17.55
C MET A 174 3.27 11.79 -17.91
N VAL A 175 2.44 12.20 -16.96
CA VAL A 175 1.40 13.22 -17.12
C VAL A 175 1.66 14.35 -16.14
N VAL A 176 1.59 15.61 -16.58
CA VAL A 176 1.82 16.79 -15.73
C VAL A 176 0.80 17.88 -16.06
N GLY A 177 0.35 18.61 -15.05
CA GLY A 177 -0.49 19.80 -15.25
C GLY A 177 0.22 20.85 -16.12
N ALA A 178 -0.38 21.21 -17.26
CA ALA A 178 0.21 22.11 -18.26
C ALA A 178 0.57 23.50 -17.70
N ALA A 179 -0.24 24.01 -16.77
CA ALA A 179 0.00 25.30 -16.12
C ALA A 179 1.28 25.30 -15.28
N SER A 180 1.60 24.16 -14.66
CA SER A 180 2.72 24.02 -13.73
C SER A 180 4.03 23.59 -14.43
N ALA A 181 3.92 22.99 -15.61
CA ALA A 181 5.07 22.48 -16.38
C ALA A 181 6.08 23.55 -16.83
N ARG A 182 5.63 24.78 -17.11
CA ARG A 182 6.50 25.85 -17.64
C ARG A 182 7.45 26.44 -16.59
N ASN A 183 7.03 26.47 -15.34
CA ASN A 183 7.82 26.96 -14.23
C ASN A 183 7.49 26.15 -12.96
N PRO A 184 7.99 24.91 -12.85
CA PRO A 184 7.69 24.05 -11.71
C PRO A 184 8.20 24.68 -10.43
N THR A 185 7.30 24.86 -9.46
CA THR A 185 7.68 25.31 -8.12
C THR A 185 8.60 24.29 -7.45
N PRO A 186 9.38 24.66 -6.43
CA PRO A 186 10.19 23.69 -5.67
C PRO A 186 9.39 22.47 -5.20
N PHE A 187 8.15 22.67 -4.74
CA PHE A 187 7.25 21.57 -4.38
C PHE A 187 6.93 20.66 -5.57
N LEU A 188 6.59 21.22 -6.72
CA LEU A 188 6.36 20.41 -7.91
C LEU A 188 7.64 19.69 -8.38
N GLN A 189 8.81 20.30 -8.23
CA GLN A 189 10.06 19.63 -8.62
C GLN A 189 10.32 18.36 -7.83
N VAL A 190 10.05 18.35 -6.52
CA VAL A 190 10.19 17.14 -5.70
C VAL A 190 9.15 16.07 -6.09
N VAL A 191 7.90 16.48 -6.34
CA VAL A 191 6.86 15.56 -6.85
C VAL A 191 7.28 14.96 -8.19
N LEU A 192 7.78 15.76 -9.13
CA LEU A 192 8.24 15.26 -10.42
C LEU A 192 9.47 14.35 -10.30
N ALA A 193 10.36 14.59 -9.32
CA ALA A 193 11.48 13.69 -9.06
C ALA A 193 11.02 12.32 -8.58
N HIS A 194 9.94 12.25 -7.78
CA HIS A 194 9.25 11.00 -7.42
C HIS A 194 8.78 10.25 -8.67
N GLU A 195 7.98 10.92 -9.51
CA GLU A 195 7.41 10.30 -10.71
C GLU A 195 8.45 9.89 -11.76
N TYR A 196 9.54 10.66 -11.92
CA TYR A 196 10.63 10.26 -12.80
C TYR A 196 11.37 9.03 -12.26
N THR A 197 11.38 8.81 -10.95
CA THR A 197 11.94 7.60 -10.35
C THR A 197 11.08 6.38 -10.70
N HIS A 198 9.75 6.50 -10.65
CA HIS A 198 8.84 5.47 -11.16
C HIS A 198 9.11 5.15 -12.63
N ALA A 199 9.29 6.18 -13.46
CA ALA A 199 9.62 5.97 -14.87
C ALA A 199 10.99 5.29 -15.10
N LEU A 200 11.99 5.58 -14.27
CA LEU A 200 13.29 4.89 -14.29
C LEU A 200 13.13 3.42 -13.88
N ALA A 201 12.50 3.17 -12.74
CA ALA A 201 12.28 1.82 -12.21
C ALA A 201 11.50 0.96 -13.21
N ASP A 202 10.46 1.52 -13.84
CA ASP A 202 9.69 0.79 -14.85
C ASP A 202 10.49 0.48 -16.13
N GLN A 203 11.36 1.39 -16.56
CA GLN A 203 12.21 1.16 -17.74
C GLN A 203 13.26 0.07 -17.53
N HIS A 204 13.76 -0.10 -16.32
CA HIS A 204 14.82 -1.07 -16.00
C HIS A 204 14.29 -2.39 -15.45
N PHE A 205 13.23 -2.36 -14.67
CA PHE A 205 12.75 -3.53 -13.92
C PHE A 205 11.31 -3.93 -14.28
N GLY A 206 10.51 -2.98 -14.77
CA GLY A 206 9.12 -3.21 -15.15
C GLY A 206 8.19 -3.32 -13.95
N LEU A 207 7.46 -2.25 -13.65
CA LEU A 207 6.51 -2.17 -12.53
C LEU A 207 5.21 -2.95 -12.77
N GLY A 208 5.04 -3.50 -13.98
CA GLY A 208 3.90 -4.37 -14.32
C GLY A 208 3.80 -5.67 -13.49
N LEU A 209 4.79 -5.99 -12.66
CA LEU A 209 4.68 -7.05 -11.65
C LEU A 209 3.54 -6.78 -10.66
N LEU A 210 3.33 -5.53 -10.23
CA LEU A 210 2.23 -5.18 -9.30
C LEU A 210 0.88 -5.66 -9.83
N ASN A 211 0.59 -5.35 -11.09
CA ASN A 211 -0.63 -5.78 -11.78
C ASN A 211 -0.75 -7.31 -11.87
N LYS A 212 0.37 -8.06 -11.93
CA LYS A 212 0.36 -9.53 -11.94
C LYS A 212 0.07 -10.09 -10.56
N LEU A 213 0.73 -9.58 -9.50
CA LEU A 213 0.51 -9.98 -8.11
C LEU A 213 -0.95 -9.78 -7.72
N GLN A 214 -1.51 -8.62 -8.04
CA GLN A 214 -2.93 -8.30 -7.84
C GLN A 214 -3.86 -9.28 -8.57
N LYS A 215 -3.61 -9.58 -9.85
CA LYS A 215 -4.39 -10.58 -10.61
C LYS A 215 -4.26 -12.00 -10.08
N ARG A 216 -3.19 -12.31 -9.35
CA ARG A 216 -2.99 -13.59 -8.65
C ARG A 216 -3.54 -13.58 -7.22
N HIS A 217 -3.99 -12.43 -6.71
CA HIS A 217 -4.49 -12.23 -5.35
C HIS A 217 -3.44 -12.48 -4.28
N GLU A 218 -2.19 -12.22 -4.65
CA GLU A 218 -1.04 -12.20 -3.74
C GLU A 218 -0.96 -10.80 -3.13
N ASP A 219 -1.99 -10.43 -2.35
CA ASP A 219 -2.21 -9.05 -1.92
C ASP A 219 -1.08 -8.52 -1.02
N ASP A 220 -0.52 -9.37 -0.15
CA ASP A 220 0.59 -9.00 0.73
C ASP A 220 1.89 -8.76 -0.07
N ALA A 221 2.23 -9.66 -0.99
CA ALA A 221 3.34 -9.46 -1.92
C ALA A 221 3.14 -8.22 -2.81
N ALA A 222 1.91 -7.94 -3.24
CA ALA A 222 1.57 -6.73 -3.99
C ALA A 222 1.80 -5.46 -3.15
N ALA A 223 1.42 -5.48 -1.86
CA ALA A 223 1.68 -4.38 -0.94
C ALA A 223 3.19 -4.20 -0.68
N ALA A 224 3.93 -5.30 -0.55
CA ALA A 224 5.39 -5.29 -0.37
C ALA A 224 6.12 -4.71 -1.59
N PHE A 225 5.78 -5.17 -2.79
CA PHE A 225 6.35 -4.64 -4.03
C PHE A 225 6.03 -3.16 -4.24
N LEU A 226 4.81 -2.74 -3.90
CA LEU A 226 4.41 -1.34 -3.96
C LEU A 226 5.20 -0.49 -2.96
N ALA A 227 5.45 -0.99 -1.74
CA ALA A 227 6.30 -0.31 -0.77
C ALA A 227 7.75 -0.19 -1.24
N LEU A 228 8.31 -1.19 -1.92
CA LEU A 228 9.62 -1.05 -2.58
C LEU A 228 9.60 0.10 -3.61
N ALA A 229 8.60 0.12 -4.50
CA ALA A 229 8.52 1.12 -5.57
C ALA A 229 8.31 2.55 -5.04
N GLU A 230 7.35 2.75 -4.13
CA GLU A 230 7.08 4.06 -3.52
C GLU A 230 8.20 4.48 -2.57
N GLY A 231 8.84 3.54 -1.89
CA GLY A 231 10.01 3.78 -1.06
C GLY A 231 11.20 4.32 -1.86
N ASP A 232 11.48 3.73 -3.02
CA ASP A 232 12.56 4.16 -3.92
C ASP A 232 12.32 5.56 -4.48
N ALA A 233 11.10 5.81 -4.95
CA ALA A 233 10.69 7.12 -5.41
C ALA A 233 10.75 8.18 -4.30
N THR A 234 10.32 7.84 -3.09
CA THR A 234 10.36 8.74 -1.92
C THR A 234 11.78 9.02 -1.45
N PHE A 235 12.65 8.01 -1.47
CA PHE A 235 14.07 8.15 -1.13
C PHE A 235 14.76 9.07 -2.14
N THR A 236 14.56 8.83 -3.44
CA THR A 236 15.15 9.66 -4.51
C THR A 236 14.58 11.08 -4.50
N MET A 237 13.29 11.25 -4.24
CA MET A 237 12.66 12.56 -4.00
C MET A 237 13.35 13.29 -2.84
N SER A 238 13.66 12.58 -1.75
CA SER A 238 14.34 13.14 -0.58
C SER A 238 15.76 13.59 -0.91
N LEU A 239 16.51 12.79 -1.68
CA LEU A 239 17.83 13.18 -2.21
C LEU A 239 17.72 14.41 -3.11
N TYR A 240 16.73 14.46 -4.01
CA TYR A 240 16.52 15.62 -4.88
C TYR A 240 16.30 16.89 -4.06
N ARG A 241 15.42 16.83 -3.05
CA ARG A 241 15.19 17.95 -2.15
C ARG A 241 16.48 18.40 -1.43
N GLN A 242 17.32 17.47 -1.00
CA GLN A 242 18.51 17.76 -0.20
C GLN A 242 19.70 18.24 -1.03
N GLU A 243 19.91 17.67 -2.22
CA GLU A 243 21.11 17.84 -3.02
C GLU A 243 20.94 18.79 -4.21
N VAL A 244 19.71 18.98 -4.70
CA VAL A 244 19.43 19.80 -5.90
C VAL A 244 18.81 21.15 -5.52
N LEU A 245 17.97 21.19 -4.49
CA LEU A 245 17.31 22.43 -4.07
C LEU A 245 18.18 23.21 -3.07
N THR A 246 18.23 24.53 -3.25
CA THR A 246 18.82 25.46 -2.27
C THR A 246 18.03 25.46 -0.96
N ALA A 247 18.64 25.89 0.16
CA ALA A 247 17.96 26.00 1.45
C ALA A 247 16.67 26.85 1.39
N SER A 248 16.68 27.93 0.60
CA SER A 248 15.50 28.75 0.34
C SER A 248 14.38 27.95 -0.34
N GLN A 249 14.72 27.18 -1.36
CA GLN A 249 13.75 26.35 -2.09
C GLN A 249 13.24 25.19 -1.22
N GLN A 250 14.10 24.60 -0.39
CA GLN A 250 13.67 23.59 0.58
C GLN A 250 12.65 24.15 1.58
N GLN A 251 12.81 25.41 2.01
CA GLN A 251 11.81 26.08 2.84
C GLN A 251 10.53 26.38 2.07
N GLN A 252 10.63 26.74 0.78
CA GLN A 252 9.46 26.93 -0.09
C GLN A 252 8.66 25.63 -0.25
N VAL A 253 9.32 24.47 -0.38
CA VAL A 253 8.64 23.16 -0.37
C VAL A 253 7.76 23.00 0.86
N VAL A 254 8.26 23.34 2.07
CA VAL A 254 7.50 23.27 3.33
C VAL A 254 6.30 24.23 3.31
N GLN A 255 6.52 25.47 2.87
CA GLN A 255 5.49 26.50 2.84
C GLN A 255 4.36 26.16 1.85
N GLU A 256 4.73 25.70 0.65
CA GLU A 256 3.79 25.29 -0.38
C GLU A 256 2.97 24.08 0.08
N ALA A 257 3.63 23.08 0.66
CA ALA A 257 2.97 21.94 1.30
C ALA A 257 1.94 22.34 2.37
N GLN A 258 2.31 23.25 3.27
CA GLN A 258 1.42 23.77 4.32
C GLN A 258 0.25 24.60 3.76
N SER A 259 0.39 25.12 2.53
CA SER A 259 -0.64 25.92 1.87
C SER A 259 -1.64 25.09 1.07
N LEU A 260 -1.42 23.78 0.95
CA LEU A 260 -2.38 22.87 0.34
C LEU A 260 -3.68 22.89 1.17
N PRO A 261 -4.86 22.90 0.51
CA PRO A 261 -6.13 22.83 1.22
C PRO A 261 -6.26 21.49 1.96
N ALA A 262 -7.11 21.48 2.99
CA ALA A 262 -7.46 20.26 3.70
C ALA A 262 -7.92 19.18 2.71
N SER A 263 -7.38 17.98 2.86
CA SER A 263 -7.61 16.86 1.96
C SER A 263 -8.72 15.95 2.48
N ALA A 264 -9.41 15.25 1.58
CA ALA A 264 -10.23 14.09 1.87
C ALA A 264 -9.41 13.03 2.61
N PHE A 265 -8.11 12.92 2.32
CA PHE A 265 -7.20 12.09 3.10
C PHE A 265 -7.24 12.44 4.60
N ASP A 266 -7.24 13.72 4.98
CA ASP A 266 -7.32 14.15 6.39
C ASP A 266 -8.64 13.76 7.07
N ALA A 267 -9.72 13.64 6.29
CA ALA A 267 -11.04 13.23 6.78
C ALA A 267 -11.25 11.70 6.78
N ALA A 268 -10.41 10.95 6.07
CA ALA A 268 -10.55 9.51 5.93
C ALA A 268 -10.41 8.77 7.29
N PRO A 269 -11.08 7.61 7.45
CA PRO A 269 -10.86 6.68 8.56
C PRO A 269 -9.38 6.36 8.73
N VAL A 270 -8.94 6.21 9.99
CA VAL A 270 -7.52 5.99 10.34
C VAL A 270 -6.92 4.82 9.57
N TYR A 271 -7.63 3.69 9.48
CA TYR A 271 -7.16 2.54 8.68
C TYR A 271 -6.87 2.89 7.21
N LEU A 272 -7.71 3.72 6.56
CA LEU A 272 -7.43 4.12 5.18
C LEU A 272 -6.18 5.01 5.10
N LYS A 273 -5.95 5.85 6.11
CA LYS A 273 -4.72 6.64 6.18
C LYS A 273 -3.50 5.74 6.33
N ASP A 274 -3.55 4.79 7.25
CA ASP A 274 -2.46 3.87 7.54
C ASP A 274 -2.12 3.02 6.28
N VAL A 275 -3.13 2.44 5.60
CA VAL A 275 -2.94 1.69 4.35
C VAL A 275 -2.35 2.54 3.22
N LEU A 276 -2.82 3.78 3.07
CA LEU A 276 -2.31 4.67 2.02
C LEU A 276 -0.87 5.11 2.33
N GLN A 277 -0.53 5.35 3.58
CA GLN A 277 0.81 5.80 3.99
C GLN A 277 1.85 4.68 4.01
N PHE A 278 1.44 3.43 4.25
CA PHE A 278 2.35 2.30 4.41
C PHE A 278 3.44 2.21 3.33
N PRO A 279 3.13 2.22 2.01
CA PRO A 279 4.16 2.08 0.97
C PRO A 279 5.21 3.19 0.96
N TYR A 280 4.86 4.35 1.47
CA TYR A 280 5.75 5.51 1.47
C TYR A 280 6.55 5.61 2.77
N VAL A 281 5.96 5.26 3.90
CA VAL A 281 6.60 5.36 5.21
C VAL A 281 7.48 4.14 5.46
N GLU A 282 6.91 2.95 5.42
CA GLU A 282 7.64 1.70 5.64
C GLU A 282 8.51 1.37 4.42
N GLY A 283 8.03 1.68 3.21
CA GLY A 283 8.86 1.54 2.00
C GLY A 283 10.10 2.44 2.00
N LEU A 284 10.00 3.69 2.47
CA LEU A 284 11.17 4.56 2.62
C LEU A 284 12.16 3.99 3.64
N ALA A 285 11.68 3.47 4.78
CA ALA A 285 12.52 2.84 5.78
C ALA A 285 13.25 1.61 5.20
N PHE A 286 12.53 0.77 4.47
CA PHE A 286 13.07 -0.40 3.77
C PHE A 286 14.14 -0.02 2.75
N VAL A 287 13.85 0.89 1.82
CA VAL A 287 14.81 1.32 0.79
C VAL A 287 16.01 2.04 1.41
N THR A 288 15.81 2.81 2.48
CA THR A 288 16.93 3.41 3.22
C THR A 288 17.85 2.33 3.79
N ALA A 289 17.29 1.25 4.35
CA ALA A 289 18.10 0.13 4.87
C ALA A 289 18.87 -0.61 3.77
N LEU A 290 18.25 -0.82 2.59
CA LEU A 290 18.94 -1.38 1.42
C LEU A 290 20.08 -0.45 0.95
N HIS A 291 19.80 0.84 0.82
CA HIS A 291 20.78 1.82 0.35
C HIS A 291 21.94 1.98 1.34
N ASP A 292 21.68 2.03 2.65
CA ASP A 292 22.73 2.09 3.68
C ASP A 292 23.62 0.82 3.66
N SER A 293 23.08 -0.33 3.24
CA SER A 293 23.80 -1.61 3.22
C SER A 293 24.57 -1.87 1.93
N GLY A 294 24.06 -1.41 0.79
CA GLY A 294 24.65 -1.73 -0.53
C GLY A 294 24.43 -0.69 -1.63
N GLY A 295 24.01 0.52 -1.28
CA GLY A 295 23.69 1.59 -2.23
C GLY A 295 22.54 1.23 -3.18
N PHE A 296 22.44 1.96 -4.29
CA PHE A 296 21.40 1.70 -5.29
C PHE A 296 21.52 0.34 -5.98
N ASP A 297 22.69 -0.30 -6.00
CA ASP A 297 22.84 -1.65 -6.54
C ASP A 297 21.98 -2.67 -5.78
N LEU A 298 21.87 -2.52 -4.45
CA LEU A 298 21.02 -3.38 -3.63
C LEU A 298 19.53 -3.04 -3.77
N VAL A 299 19.19 -1.77 -3.99
CA VAL A 299 17.82 -1.35 -4.34
C VAL A 299 17.41 -1.94 -5.69
N ASP A 300 18.30 -1.90 -6.69
CA ASP A 300 18.09 -2.49 -8.01
C ASP A 300 17.98 -4.02 -7.94
N GLN A 301 18.76 -4.65 -7.06
CA GLN A 301 18.63 -6.08 -6.79
C GLN A 301 17.25 -6.40 -6.21
N ALA A 302 16.73 -5.58 -5.31
CA ALA A 302 15.39 -5.77 -4.76
C ALA A 302 14.29 -5.69 -5.81
N TYR A 303 14.43 -4.92 -6.90
CA TYR A 303 13.44 -5.02 -7.98
C TYR A 303 13.52 -6.33 -8.78
N ARG A 304 14.70 -6.96 -8.87
CA ARG A 304 14.88 -8.24 -9.56
C ARG A 304 14.48 -9.43 -8.70
N ASP A 305 14.58 -9.26 -7.39
CA ASP A 305 14.23 -10.22 -6.36
C ASP A 305 13.36 -9.54 -5.28
N PRO A 306 12.09 -9.21 -5.61
CA PRO A 306 11.23 -8.34 -4.80
C PRO A 306 10.89 -8.95 -3.45
N PRO A 307 10.58 -8.13 -2.43
CA PRO A 307 10.08 -8.62 -1.17
C PRO A 307 8.73 -9.31 -1.37
N ASP A 308 8.53 -10.41 -0.64
CA ASP A 308 7.35 -11.28 -0.76
C ASP A 308 6.23 -10.92 0.23
N SER A 309 6.55 -10.15 1.27
CA SER A 309 5.64 -9.86 2.39
C SER A 309 5.81 -8.45 2.94
N THR A 310 4.74 -7.91 3.54
CA THR A 310 4.83 -6.63 4.29
C THR A 310 5.72 -6.74 5.52
N GLU A 311 5.90 -7.94 6.08
CA GLU A 311 6.88 -8.23 7.13
C GLU A 311 8.32 -7.89 6.69
N GLN A 312 8.72 -8.30 5.49
CA GLN A 312 10.06 -7.98 4.97
C GLN A 312 10.28 -6.47 4.78
N ILE A 313 9.21 -5.72 4.50
CA ILE A 313 9.23 -4.26 4.43
C ILE A 313 9.38 -3.65 5.82
N MET A 314 8.57 -4.10 6.79
CA MET A 314 8.56 -3.59 8.17
C MET A 314 9.82 -3.98 8.94
N HIS A 315 10.45 -5.11 8.58
CA HIS A 315 11.68 -5.64 9.19
C HIS A 315 12.73 -5.92 8.12
N PRO A 316 13.47 -4.91 7.63
CA PRO A 316 14.40 -5.08 6.50
C PRO A 316 15.46 -6.18 6.69
N SER A 317 15.82 -6.53 7.93
CA SER A 317 16.71 -7.66 8.22
C SER A 317 16.15 -9.02 7.77
N ARG A 318 14.82 -9.20 7.76
CA ARG A 318 14.15 -10.41 7.24
C ARG A 318 14.21 -10.50 5.72
N TYR A 319 14.64 -9.45 5.03
CA TYR A 319 14.96 -9.48 3.61
C TYR A 319 16.48 -9.58 3.37
N LEU A 320 17.28 -8.80 4.12
CA LEU A 320 18.71 -8.63 3.91
C LEU A 320 19.59 -9.76 4.44
N ASP A 321 19.26 -10.31 5.62
CA ASP A 321 20.11 -11.27 6.30
C ASP A 321 19.78 -12.69 5.83
N THR A 322 18.87 -13.36 6.56
CA THR A 322 18.25 -14.62 6.13
C THR A 322 16.84 -14.29 5.70
N ARG A 323 16.56 -14.47 4.40
CA ARG A 323 15.25 -14.16 3.84
C ARG A 323 14.18 -15.01 4.51
N ASP A 324 13.21 -14.33 5.12
CA ASP A 324 12.06 -14.95 5.75
C ASP A 324 10.91 -14.99 4.75
N ALA A 325 10.65 -16.15 4.16
CA ALA A 325 9.64 -16.29 3.11
C ALA A 325 8.32 -16.76 3.73
N PRO A 326 7.19 -16.08 3.44
CA PRO A 326 5.93 -16.39 4.09
C PRO A 326 5.52 -17.85 3.83
N THR A 327 5.17 -18.57 4.89
CA THR A 327 4.62 -19.93 4.81
C THR A 327 3.32 -19.93 3.98
N PRO A 328 3.23 -20.77 2.93
CA PRO A 328 2.00 -20.90 2.16
C PRO A 328 0.80 -21.36 3.01
N VAL A 329 -0.27 -20.57 2.94
CA VAL A 329 -1.56 -20.86 3.56
C VAL A 329 -2.59 -21.09 2.46
N THR A 330 -3.56 -21.98 2.71
CA THR A 330 -4.69 -22.18 1.81
C THR A 330 -5.96 -22.24 2.64
N LEU A 331 -6.85 -21.29 2.43
CA LEU A 331 -8.14 -21.23 3.09
C LEU A 331 -9.11 -22.25 2.44
N PRO A 332 -9.69 -23.20 3.20
CA PRO A 332 -10.71 -24.08 2.67
C PRO A 332 -11.98 -23.30 2.31
N ASP A 333 -12.76 -23.81 1.36
CA ASP A 333 -14.05 -23.24 1.00
C ASP A 333 -15.09 -23.48 2.12
N VAL A 334 -15.29 -22.46 2.96
CA VAL A 334 -16.20 -22.53 4.11
C VAL A 334 -17.68 -22.54 3.73
N ARG A 335 -18.04 -22.21 2.47
CA ARG A 335 -19.44 -22.08 2.04
C ARG A 335 -20.23 -23.37 2.23
N ARG A 336 -19.59 -24.52 2.04
CA ARG A 336 -20.23 -25.83 2.24
C ARG A 336 -20.69 -26.03 3.68
N ALA A 337 -19.93 -25.54 4.65
CA ALA A 337 -20.26 -25.65 6.07
C ALA A 337 -21.28 -24.58 6.53
N LEU A 338 -21.26 -23.40 5.91
CA LEU A 338 -22.22 -22.33 6.18
C LEU A 338 -23.65 -22.61 5.67
N GLY A 339 -23.79 -23.49 4.68
CA GLY A 339 -25.09 -23.89 4.12
C GLY A 339 -25.61 -22.96 3.02
N ARG A 340 -26.89 -23.12 2.66
CA ARG A 340 -27.52 -22.37 1.56
C ARG A 340 -27.72 -20.90 1.93
N GLY A 341 -27.41 -19.99 1.02
CA GLY A 341 -27.65 -18.54 1.17
C GLY A 341 -26.40 -17.69 1.44
N TRP A 342 -25.23 -18.32 1.58
CA TRP A 342 -23.95 -17.63 1.67
C TRP A 342 -23.28 -17.54 0.31
N THR A 343 -22.79 -16.35 -0.05
CA THR A 343 -21.98 -16.12 -1.26
C THR A 343 -20.63 -15.56 -0.87
N SER A 344 -19.58 -15.97 -1.57
CA SER A 344 -18.26 -15.34 -1.41
C SER A 344 -18.32 -13.94 -2.03
N ILE A 345 -17.80 -12.95 -1.29
CA ILE A 345 -17.74 -11.55 -1.71
C ILE A 345 -16.31 -11.06 -1.92
N GLU A 346 -15.34 -11.69 -1.27
CA GLU A 346 -13.93 -11.34 -1.38
C GLU A 346 -13.05 -12.48 -0.84
N THR A 347 -11.85 -12.60 -1.37
CA THR A 347 -10.75 -13.41 -0.83
C THR A 347 -9.45 -12.65 -1.08
N GLY A 348 -8.45 -12.85 -0.22
CA GLY A 348 -7.17 -12.19 -0.39
C GLY A 348 -6.09 -12.69 0.57
N GLY A 349 -4.87 -12.20 0.37
CA GLY A 349 -3.75 -12.40 1.27
C GLY A 349 -3.89 -11.54 2.54
N VAL A 350 -3.22 -11.98 3.61
CA VAL A 350 -3.13 -11.25 4.88
C VAL A 350 -1.67 -11.13 5.25
N GLY A 351 -1.14 -9.91 5.31
CA GLY A 351 0.24 -9.62 5.73
C GLY A 351 0.41 -9.36 7.23
N GLU A 352 1.66 -9.20 7.69
CA GLU A 352 1.95 -8.71 9.05
C GLU A 352 1.29 -7.34 9.29
N PHE A 353 1.35 -6.44 8.31
CA PHE A 353 0.71 -5.12 8.39
C PHE A 353 -0.80 -5.23 8.64
N ASP A 354 -1.47 -6.18 8.00
CA ASP A 354 -2.92 -6.41 8.20
C ASP A 354 -3.24 -6.90 9.61
N VAL A 355 -2.38 -7.77 10.17
CA VAL A 355 -2.53 -8.28 11.54
C VAL A 355 -2.31 -7.17 12.56
N LEU A 356 -1.30 -6.32 12.34
CA LEU A 356 -1.05 -5.12 13.14
C LEU A 356 -2.28 -4.20 13.14
N GLU A 357 -2.79 -3.84 11.96
CA GLU A 357 -3.95 -2.98 11.81
C GLU A 357 -5.19 -3.57 12.48
N LEU A 358 -5.43 -4.87 12.33
CA LEU A 358 -6.55 -5.55 12.95
C LEU A 358 -6.48 -5.50 14.48
N LEU A 359 -5.31 -5.76 15.06
CA LEU A 359 -5.11 -5.76 16.50
C LEU A 359 -5.15 -4.34 17.10
N GLU A 360 -4.59 -3.33 16.41
CA GLU A 360 -4.51 -1.94 16.89
C GLU A 360 -5.79 -1.14 16.65
N ARG A 361 -6.41 -1.28 15.47
CA ARG A 361 -7.55 -0.46 15.03
C ARG A 361 -8.88 -1.21 15.05
N GLY A 362 -8.86 -2.54 14.88
CA GLY A 362 -10.06 -3.34 14.72
C GLY A 362 -11.00 -3.24 15.92
N GLY A 363 -12.31 -3.13 15.65
CA GLY A 363 -13.32 -3.09 16.71
C GLY A 363 -13.47 -1.74 17.43
N GLY A 364 -12.84 -0.67 16.93
CA GLY A 364 -13.00 0.71 17.39
C GLY A 364 -12.16 1.10 18.61
N GLN A 365 -11.78 0.14 19.44
CA GLN A 365 -10.75 0.27 20.49
C GLN A 365 -9.91 -1.00 20.43
N GLY A 366 -8.83 -1.00 19.64
CA GLY A 366 -7.91 -2.15 19.60
C GLY A 366 -6.97 -2.18 20.80
N LEU A 367 -5.93 -3.00 20.68
CA LEU A 367 -4.82 -3.06 21.62
C LEU A 367 -3.93 -1.80 21.51
N SER A 368 -3.03 -1.61 22.47
CA SER A 368 -1.99 -0.58 22.30
C SER A 368 -1.07 -0.91 21.12
N GLN A 369 -0.52 0.11 20.46
CA GLN A 369 0.42 -0.07 19.34
C GLN A 369 1.57 -1.04 19.67
N SER A 370 2.13 -0.95 20.88
CA SER A 370 3.22 -1.84 21.31
C SER A 370 2.77 -3.30 21.43
N GLU A 371 1.57 -3.55 21.97
CA GLU A 371 1.03 -4.91 22.08
C GLU A 371 0.67 -5.47 20.72
N ALA A 372 0.04 -4.67 19.85
CA ALA A 372 -0.34 -5.07 18.50
C ALA A 372 0.89 -5.39 17.64
N SER A 373 1.91 -4.53 17.66
CA SER A 373 3.18 -4.75 16.93
C SER A 373 3.92 -5.99 17.43
N THR A 374 4.03 -6.18 18.75
CA THR A 374 4.68 -7.38 19.31
C THR A 374 3.94 -8.65 18.88
N ALA A 375 2.61 -8.64 18.96
CA ALA A 375 1.80 -9.79 18.61
C ALA A 375 1.73 -10.07 17.10
N ALA A 376 1.90 -9.05 16.24
CA ALA A 376 1.92 -9.22 14.80
C ALA A 376 3.28 -9.73 14.28
N ALA A 377 4.38 -9.39 14.95
CA ALA A 377 5.75 -9.63 14.48
C ALA A 377 6.16 -11.10 14.29
N GLY A 378 5.34 -12.07 14.69
CA GLY A 378 5.60 -13.49 14.42
C GLY A 378 4.76 -14.06 13.28
N TRP A 379 4.02 -13.23 12.55
CA TRP A 379 3.23 -13.63 11.39
C TRP A 379 4.14 -14.20 10.31
N ASP A 380 3.69 -15.25 9.61
CA ASP A 380 4.48 -15.96 8.58
C ASP A 380 3.58 -16.41 7.42
N GLY A 381 2.64 -15.59 6.98
CA GLY A 381 1.70 -15.93 5.90
C GLY A 381 0.24 -15.99 6.32
N GLY A 382 -0.66 -15.69 5.40
CA GLY A 382 -2.09 -15.80 5.67
C GLY A 382 -3.00 -15.53 4.49
N GLU A 383 -4.22 -16.06 4.59
CA GLU A 383 -5.31 -15.82 3.65
C GLU A 383 -6.60 -15.50 4.40
N TYR A 384 -7.49 -14.73 3.78
CA TYR A 384 -8.84 -14.52 4.27
C TYR A 384 -9.90 -14.74 3.18
N GLY A 385 -11.12 -15.01 3.65
CA GLY A 385 -12.31 -15.10 2.83
C GLY A 385 -13.49 -14.39 3.49
N GLY A 386 -14.14 -13.52 2.73
CA GLY A 386 -15.37 -12.83 3.09
C GLY A 386 -16.59 -13.48 2.43
N TYR A 387 -17.64 -13.68 3.23
CA TYR A 387 -18.88 -14.33 2.83
C TYR A 387 -20.08 -13.52 3.28
N ARG A 388 -21.10 -13.40 2.44
CA ARG A 388 -22.31 -12.60 2.72
C ARG A 388 -23.56 -13.47 2.66
N SER A 389 -24.48 -13.23 3.59
CA SER A 389 -25.85 -13.75 3.58
C SER A 389 -26.84 -12.61 3.87
N ARG A 390 -28.13 -12.94 3.99
CA ARG A 390 -29.15 -12.00 4.46
C ARG A 390 -28.96 -11.58 5.92
N ASP A 391 -28.27 -12.40 6.71
CA ASP A 391 -28.11 -12.23 8.16
C ASP A 391 -26.84 -11.44 8.50
N GLY A 392 -25.89 -11.31 7.56
CA GLY A 392 -24.72 -10.46 7.72
C GLY A 392 -23.52 -10.90 6.87
N VAL A 393 -22.34 -10.51 7.31
CA VAL A 393 -21.06 -10.88 6.71
C VAL A 393 -20.26 -11.72 7.70
N LEU A 394 -19.65 -12.77 7.17
CA LEU A 394 -18.70 -13.63 7.88
C LEU A 394 -17.34 -13.50 7.22
N VAL A 395 -16.30 -13.38 8.02
CA VAL A 395 -14.92 -13.37 7.58
C VAL A 395 -14.16 -14.49 8.28
N ALA A 396 -13.46 -15.29 7.49
CA ALA A 396 -12.55 -16.32 7.97
C ALA A 396 -11.13 -15.95 7.57
N THR A 397 -10.22 -15.93 8.54
CA THR A 397 -8.82 -15.53 8.38
C THR A 397 -7.96 -16.66 8.92
N LEU A 398 -7.06 -17.16 8.09
CA LEU A 398 -6.15 -18.23 8.44
C LEU A 398 -4.72 -17.73 8.30
N THR A 399 -3.92 -17.81 9.36
CA THR A 399 -2.54 -17.34 9.39
C THR A 399 -1.58 -18.41 9.88
N ALA A 400 -0.35 -18.38 9.38
CA ALA A 400 0.81 -19.11 9.88
C ALA A 400 1.71 -18.15 10.69
N TRP A 401 2.57 -18.74 11.51
CA TRP A 401 3.46 -18.05 12.45
C TRP A 401 4.79 -18.80 12.52
N ASP A 402 5.91 -18.12 12.80
CA ASP A 402 7.24 -18.78 12.79
C ASP A 402 7.35 -19.90 13.83
N SER A 403 6.52 -19.84 14.89
CA SER A 403 6.52 -20.81 15.98
C SER A 403 5.17 -20.97 16.68
N ASP A 404 4.98 -22.12 17.33
CA ASP A 404 3.86 -22.37 18.25
C ASP A 404 3.77 -21.32 19.37
N SER A 405 4.89 -20.73 19.77
CA SER A 405 4.95 -19.66 20.79
C SER A 405 4.41 -18.33 20.28
N GLN A 406 4.79 -17.90 19.08
CA GLN A 406 4.26 -16.67 18.48
C GLN A 406 2.79 -16.84 18.12
N ALA A 407 2.38 -18.02 17.61
CA ALA A 407 0.97 -18.33 17.41
C ALA A 407 0.18 -18.23 18.73
N ARG A 408 0.74 -18.69 19.87
CA ARG A 408 0.12 -18.53 21.19
C ARG A 408 -0.02 -17.06 21.59
N GLU A 409 1.06 -16.29 21.44
CA GLU A 409 1.07 -14.84 21.75
C GLU A 409 0.03 -14.07 20.93
N ALA A 410 -0.05 -14.35 19.63
CA ALA A 410 -1.04 -13.75 18.74
C ALA A 410 -2.46 -14.20 19.07
N ALA A 411 -2.68 -15.48 19.39
CA ALA A 411 -3.99 -15.94 19.84
C ALA A 411 -4.42 -15.27 21.15
N ASP A 412 -3.46 -14.99 22.05
CA ASP A 412 -3.69 -14.22 23.29
C ASP A 412 -4.10 -12.79 22.98
N ALA A 413 -3.41 -12.14 22.06
CA ALA A 413 -3.75 -10.80 21.59
C ALA A 413 -5.15 -10.77 20.94
N PHE A 414 -5.45 -11.69 20.03
CA PHE A 414 -6.78 -11.79 19.40
C PHE A 414 -7.89 -12.10 20.40
N GLY A 415 -7.63 -12.95 21.41
CA GLY A 415 -8.60 -13.22 22.47
C GLY A 415 -8.94 -11.96 23.28
N ARG A 416 -7.92 -11.17 23.65
CA ARG A 416 -8.13 -9.87 24.31
C ARG A 416 -8.87 -8.90 23.40
N TRP A 417 -8.44 -8.79 22.14
CA TRP A 417 -9.06 -7.95 21.13
C TRP A 417 -10.56 -8.29 20.94
N LEU A 418 -10.92 -9.57 20.86
CA LEU A 418 -12.31 -10.02 20.79
C LEU A 418 -13.12 -9.56 22.01
N SER A 419 -12.54 -9.61 23.21
CA SER A 419 -13.20 -9.15 24.44
C SER A 419 -13.48 -7.64 24.44
N ILE A 420 -12.58 -6.84 23.85
CA ILE A 420 -12.77 -5.39 23.70
C ILE A 420 -13.80 -5.09 22.62
N ARG A 421 -13.67 -5.73 21.45
CA ARG A 421 -14.60 -5.59 20.32
C ARG A 421 -16.04 -5.90 20.72
N TYR A 422 -16.25 -6.96 21.50
CA TYR A 422 -17.55 -7.41 21.97
C TYR A 422 -17.81 -6.99 23.42
N ALA A 423 -17.32 -5.82 23.84
CA ALA A 423 -17.56 -5.27 25.18
C ALA A 423 -19.06 -5.24 25.52
N GLY A 424 -19.39 -5.62 26.76
CA GLY A 424 -20.79 -5.85 27.20
C GLY A 424 -21.40 -7.17 26.73
N GLY A 425 -20.64 -7.97 25.97
CA GLY A 425 -20.99 -9.32 25.57
C GLY A 425 -20.62 -10.40 26.60
N SER A 426 -20.60 -11.65 26.14
CA SER A 426 -20.22 -12.82 26.95
C SER A 426 -19.32 -13.76 26.15
N PRO A 427 -18.42 -14.50 26.83
CA PRO A 427 -17.71 -15.59 26.18
C PRO A 427 -18.70 -16.70 25.76
N PHE A 428 -18.32 -17.48 24.74
CA PHE A 428 -19.04 -18.69 24.35
C PHE A 428 -18.07 -19.85 24.11
N ASP A 429 -18.60 -21.07 24.07
CA ASP A 429 -17.79 -22.27 23.82
C ASP A 429 -17.26 -22.30 22.37
N ALA A 430 -15.96 -22.08 22.22
CA ALA A 430 -15.21 -22.14 20.97
C ALA A 430 -14.35 -23.41 20.86
N GLY A 431 -14.67 -24.47 21.62
CA GLY A 431 -13.84 -25.67 21.72
C GLY A 431 -12.49 -25.36 22.37
N SER A 432 -11.38 -25.59 21.63
CA SER A 432 -10.02 -25.21 22.05
C SER A 432 -9.70 -23.72 21.89
N GLY A 433 -10.59 -22.96 21.25
CA GLY A 433 -10.40 -21.53 20.98
C GLY A 433 -10.94 -20.61 22.07
N ARG A 434 -10.96 -19.32 21.74
CA ARG A 434 -11.50 -18.23 22.57
C ARG A 434 -12.58 -17.50 21.79
N GLY A 435 -13.83 -17.61 22.24
CA GLY A 435 -14.99 -17.02 21.56
C GLY A 435 -15.67 -15.95 22.40
N TRP A 436 -16.05 -14.84 21.77
CA TRP A 436 -16.87 -13.77 22.35
C TRP A 436 -18.06 -13.42 21.47
N ARG A 437 -19.19 -13.08 22.09
CA ARG A 437 -20.41 -12.67 21.39
C ARG A 437 -21.09 -11.49 22.08
N SER A 438 -21.73 -10.64 21.29
CA SER A 438 -22.65 -9.59 21.76
C SER A 438 -23.78 -9.40 20.75
N SER A 439 -24.59 -8.34 20.92
CA SER A 439 -25.57 -7.93 19.91
C SER A 439 -24.93 -7.48 18.59
N ALA A 440 -23.64 -7.16 18.58
CA ALA A 440 -22.89 -6.76 17.39
C ALA A 440 -22.39 -7.95 16.55
N GLY A 441 -22.53 -9.19 17.05
CA GLY A 441 -22.11 -10.42 16.36
C GLY A 441 -21.29 -11.33 17.28
N ALA A 442 -20.48 -12.20 16.67
CA ALA A 442 -19.58 -13.09 17.38
C ALA A 442 -18.25 -13.25 16.66
N GLY A 443 -17.21 -13.59 17.41
CA GLY A 443 -15.93 -14.00 16.86
C GLY A 443 -15.22 -15.01 17.73
N GLU A 444 -14.37 -15.82 17.12
CA GLU A 444 -13.48 -16.73 17.82
C GLU A 444 -12.10 -16.78 17.18
N VAL A 445 -11.09 -17.01 18.02
CA VAL A 445 -9.73 -17.35 17.59
C VAL A 445 -9.38 -18.76 18.07
N VAL A 446 -8.87 -19.59 17.17
CA VAL A 446 -8.46 -20.99 17.42
C VAL A 446 -7.01 -21.16 17.00
N GLN A 447 -6.21 -21.81 17.84
CA GLN A 447 -4.84 -22.17 17.53
C GLN A 447 -4.70 -23.66 17.25
N ASN A 448 -3.89 -24.01 16.26
CA ASN A 448 -3.37 -25.35 16.04
C ASN A 448 -1.90 -25.28 15.61
N GLY A 449 -1.01 -25.72 16.50
CA GLY A 449 0.44 -25.56 16.32
C GLY A 449 0.80 -24.10 16.04
N SER A 450 1.49 -23.87 14.93
CA SER A 450 1.91 -22.55 14.47
C SER A 450 0.88 -21.85 13.56
N ARG A 451 -0.38 -22.30 13.55
CA ARG A 451 -1.45 -21.69 12.74
C ARG A 451 -2.59 -21.17 13.60
N LEU A 452 -3.16 -20.03 13.18
CA LEU A 452 -4.34 -19.44 13.79
C LEU A 452 -5.50 -19.34 12.79
N LEU A 453 -6.70 -19.61 13.29
CA LEU A 453 -7.96 -19.36 12.61
C LEU A 453 -8.73 -18.29 13.40
N LEU A 454 -8.93 -17.13 12.79
CA LEU A 454 -9.84 -16.10 13.28
C LEU A 454 -11.13 -16.14 12.45
N LEU A 455 -12.26 -16.24 13.14
CA LEU A 455 -13.59 -16.21 12.54
C LEU A 455 -14.39 -15.06 13.14
N LEU A 456 -15.03 -14.26 12.29
CA LEU A 456 -15.91 -13.16 12.68
C LEU A 456 -17.22 -13.30 11.92
N GLY A 457 -18.36 -13.18 12.57
CA GLY A 457 -19.65 -13.36 11.92
C GLY A 457 -20.84 -12.74 12.67
N PRO A 458 -22.04 -12.80 12.06
CA PRO A 458 -23.23 -12.16 12.62
C PRO A 458 -23.78 -12.91 13.84
N SER A 459 -23.44 -14.18 14.03
CA SER A 459 -23.83 -14.95 15.21
C SER A 459 -22.78 -16.01 15.57
N ALA A 460 -22.81 -16.46 16.82
CA ALA A 460 -21.97 -17.57 17.28
C ALA A 460 -22.28 -18.88 16.55
N SER A 461 -23.52 -19.05 16.06
CA SER A 461 -23.88 -20.23 15.26
C SER A 461 -23.20 -20.19 13.88
N ASP A 462 -23.14 -19.03 13.23
CA ASP A 462 -22.50 -18.90 11.93
C ASP A 462 -20.99 -19.10 12.03
N VAL A 463 -20.38 -18.55 13.09
CA VAL A 463 -18.97 -18.77 13.42
C VAL A 463 -18.69 -20.26 13.68
N GLY A 464 -19.50 -20.93 14.50
CA GLY A 464 -19.35 -22.37 14.74
C GLY A 464 -19.54 -23.24 13.48
N ASN A 465 -20.47 -22.86 12.61
CA ASN A 465 -20.65 -23.52 11.31
C ASN A 465 -19.43 -23.33 10.40
N ALA A 466 -18.85 -22.13 10.35
CA ALA A 466 -17.64 -21.87 9.59
C ALA A 466 -16.47 -22.72 10.10
N ARG A 467 -16.29 -22.82 11.43
CA ARG A 467 -15.25 -23.64 12.06
C ARG A 467 -15.32 -25.11 11.63
N ALA A 468 -16.51 -25.65 11.39
CA ALA A 468 -16.66 -27.04 10.92
C ALA A 468 -16.01 -27.31 9.54
N ALA A 469 -15.75 -26.27 8.74
CA ALA A 469 -14.99 -26.40 7.48
C ALA A 469 -13.50 -26.67 7.69
N PHE A 470 -12.99 -26.45 8.90
CA PHE A 470 -11.60 -26.58 9.29
C PHE A 470 -11.36 -27.85 10.12
N ALA A 471 -12.08 -28.93 9.83
CA ALA A 471 -11.92 -30.18 10.57
C ALA A 471 -10.50 -30.76 10.39
N GLY A 472 -9.73 -30.84 11.49
CA GLY A 472 -8.32 -31.28 11.45
C GLY A 472 -7.32 -30.12 11.30
N PHE A 473 -7.85 -28.92 11.11
CA PHE A 473 -7.32 -27.73 11.77
C PHE A 473 -7.68 -27.75 13.25
#